data_AF-W6K4K5-F1
#
_entry.id   AF-W6K4K5-F1
#
_cell.length_a   1.000
_cell.length_b   1.000
_cell.length_c   1.000
_cell.angle_alpha   90.00
_cell.angle_beta   90.00
_cell.angle_gamma   90.00
#
_symmetry.space_group_name_H-M   'P 1'
#
loop_
_entity.id
_entity.type
_entity.pdbx_description
1 polymer ?
#
loop_
_entity_poly.entity_id
_entity_poly.type
_entity_poly.pdbx_seq_one_letter_code
_entity_poly.pdbx_strand_id
1 'polypeptide(L)'
;MLHSGLLAAKYVFGADLVVVVQGPGNVGTGTPYGFTGLAAGEALNAVHVLGGRGFGALRISAADARERHHGISHHSRTAYGRVVLGEASLIVPHLPGEFGALVAQQAGDLAAGARGQVTLISEPVDGLLEALGACPIPLSSMGRGLDADEEYFLAQAAAGRAVARTLGPADTR
;
A
#
# COMPACT_ATOMS: atom_id res chain seq x y z
N MET A 1 1.70 -12.67 -15.66
CA MET A 1 1.19 -13.93 -15.08
C MET A 1 0.81 -13.78 -13.60
N LEU A 2 0.09 -12.72 -13.21
CA LEU A 2 -0.25 -12.49 -11.80
C LEU A 2 -1.33 -13.45 -11.29
N HIS A 3 -2.43 -13.62 -12.05
CA HIS A 3 -3.55 -14.50 -11.68
C HIS A 3 -3.07 -15.92 -11.34
N SER A 4 -2.28 -16.53 -12.22
CA SER A 4 -1.72 -17.86 -11.99
C SER A 4 -0.79 -17.92 -10.77
N GLY A 5 -0.01 -16.86 -10.53
CA GLY A 5 0.85 -16.76 -9.34
C GLY A 5 0.03 -16.72 -8.04
N LEU A 6 -1.06 -15.94 -8.01
CA LEU A 6 -1.98 -15.89 -6.88
C LEU A 6 -2.68 -17.24 -6.64
N LEU A 7 -3.12 -17.90 -7.71
CA LEU A 7 -3.72 -19.24 -7.63
C LEU A 7 -2.72 -20.29 -7.13
N ALA A 8 -1.48 -20.24 -7.59
CA ALA A 8 -0.42 -21.13 -7.11
C ALA A 8 -0.11 -20.89 -5.62
N ALA A 9 0.00 -19.63 -5.19
CA ALA A 9 0.22 -19.29 -3.78
C ALA A 9 -0.87 -19.90 -2.87
N LYS A 10 -2.15 -19.78 -3.27
CA LYS A 10 -3.28 -20.32 -2.51
C LYS A 10 -3.36 -21.85 -2.56
N TYR A 11 -3.39 -22.43 -3.75
CA TYR A 11 -3.76 -23.85 -3.92
C TYR A 11 -2.59 -24.81 -3.94
N VAL A 12 -1.37 -24.34 -4.25
CA VAL A 12 -0.16 -25.18 -4.28
C VAL A 12 0.65 -24.99 -2.99
N PHE A 13 0.89 -23.74 -2.60
CA PHE A 13 1.72 -23.43 -1.43
C PHE A 13 0.92 -23.26 -0.13
N GLY A 14 -0.41 -23.16 -0.20
CA GLY A 14 -1.25 -22.98 0.98
C GLY A 14 -0.95 -21.68 1.75
N ALA A 15 -0.52 -20.63 1.05
CA ALA A 15 -0.07 -19.40 1.68
C ALA A 15 -1.22 -18.67 2.40
N ASP A 16 -1.00 -18.29 3.66
CA ASP A 16 -1.92 -17.46 4.43
C ASP A 16 -1.99 -16.02 3.91
N LEU A 17 -0.87 -15.51 3.40
CA LEU A 17 -0.72 -14.16 2.84
C LEU A 17 0.15 -14.17 1.59
N VAL A 18 -0.15 -13.24 0.68
CA VAL A 18 0.67 -12.98 -0.50
C VAL A 18 1.02 -11.51 -0.55
N VAL A 19 2.32 -11.20 -0.54
CA VAL A 19 2.82 -9.84 -0.74
C VAL A 19 3.12 -9.67 -2.23
N VAL A 20 2.38 -8.78 -2.89
CA VAL A 20 2.57 -8.46 -4.30
C VAL A 20 3.29 -7.13 -4.41
N VAL A 21 4.49 -7.15 -4.98
CA VAL A 21 5.30 -5.95 -5.22
C VAL A 21 5.75 -5.88 -6.66
N GLN A 22 5.97 -4.66 -7.13
CA GLN A 22 6.55 -4.45 -8.44
C GLN A 22 8.05 -4.80 -8.42
N GLY A 23 8.52 -5.58 -9.39
CA GLY A 23 9.94 -5.85 -9.59
C GLY A 23 10.72 -4.63 -10.11
N PRO A 24 12.06 -4.74 -10.24
CA PRO A 24 12.92 -3.66 -10.72
C PRO A 24 12.63 -3.24 -12.17
N GLY A 25 13.13 -2.07 -12.59
CA GLY A 25 12.96 -1.56 -13.96
C GLY A 25 11.79 -0.59 -14.14
N ASN A 26 11.57 0.30 -13.18
CA ASN A 26 10.43 1.22 -13.18
C ASN A 26 10.66 2.33 -14.21
N VAL A 27 9.83 2.38 -15.25
CA VAL A 27 9.84 3.45 -16.25
C VAL A 27 8.63 4.36 -16.05
N GLY A 28 8.88 5.66 -16.00
CA GLY A 28 7.86 6.70 -16.00
C GLY A 28 7.95 7.50 -17.31
N THR A 29 6.84 7.64 -18.03
CA THR A 29 6.75 8.46 -19.26
C THR A 29 6.23 9.86 -19.00
N GLY A 30 5.98 10.21 -17.73
CA GLY A 30 5.46 11.53 -17.32
C GLY A 30 3.98 11.76 -17.63
N THR A 31 3.27 10.77 -18.18
CA THR A 31 1.82 10.85 -18.40
C THR A 31 1.05 10.31 -17.19
N PRO A 32 -0.26 10.65 -17.04
CA PRO A 32 -1.04 10.21 -15.88
C PRO A 32 -1.07 8.69 -15.66
N TYR A 33 -0.95 7.90 -16.73
CA TYR A 33 -0.92 6.43 -16.71
C TYR A 33 0.45 5.85 -17.07
N GLY A 34 1.44 6.71 -17.26
CA GLY A 34 2.72 6.34 -17.83
C GLY A 34 3.72 5.78 -16.82
N PHE A 35 3.29 5.14 -15.74
CA PHE A 35 4.19 4.70 -14.68
C PHE A 35 3.84 3.28 -14.24
N THR A 36 4.86 2.50 -13.93
CA THR A 36 4.70 1.07 -13.61
C THR A 36 3.95 0.80 -12.30
N GLY A 37 3.85 1.80 -11.41
CA GLY A 37 3.08 1.70 -10.16
C GLY A 37 1.57 1.51 -10.34
N LEU A 38 1.03 1.66 -11.55
CA LEU A 38 -0.35 1.25 -11.87
C LEU A 38 -0.59 -0.24 -11.59
N ALA A 39 0.45 -1.06 -11.68
CA ALA A 39 0.37 -2.50 -11.44
C ALA A 39 -0.17 -2.85 -10.03
N ALA A 40 -0.06 -1.94 -9.06
CA ALA A 40 -0.68 -2.13 -7.75
C ALA A 40 -2.22 -2.15 -7.84
N GLY A 41 -2.82 -1.29 -8.67
CA GLY A 41 -4.26 -1.31 -8.93
C GLY A 41 -4.69 -2.52 -9.75
N GLU A 42 -3.90 -2.90 -10.74
CA GLU A 42 -4.12 -4.12 -11.54
C GLU A 42 -4.06 -5.38 -10.67
N ALA A 43 -3.15 -5.41 -9.68
CA ALA A 43 -3.05 -6.51 -8.74
C ALA A 43 -4.30 -6.64 -7.87
N LEU A 44 -4.85 -5.53 -7.38
CA LEU A 44 -6.11 -5.53 -6.63
C LEU A 44 -7.29 -6.00 -7.49
N ASN A 45 -7.34 -5.60 -8.76
CA ASN A 45 -8.34 -6.13 -9.69
C ASN A 45 -8.20 -7.64 -9.88
N ALA A 46 -6.98 -8.15 -10.03
CA ALA A 46 -6.73 -9.59 -10.14
C ALA A 46 -7.21 -10.34 -8.88
N VAL A 47 -6.94 -9.79 -7.69
CA VAL A 47 -7.43 -10.35 -6.43
C VAL A 47 -8.96 -10.36 -6.39
N HIS A 48 -9.61 -9.26 -6.78
CA HIS A 48 -11.06 -9.19 -6.83
C HIS A 48 -11.68 -10.21 -7.81
N VAL A 49 -11.13 -10.31 -9.03
CA VAL A 49 -11.56 -11.29 -10.05
C VAL A 49 -11.47 -12.73 -9.52
N LEU A 50 -10.47 -13.03 -8.69
CA LEU A 50 -10.28 -14.35 -8.09
C LEU A 50 -11.08 -14.56 -6.79
N GLY A 51 -11.91 -13.60 -6.38
CA GLY A 51 -12.71 -13.66 -5.15
C GLY A 51 -11.88 -13.57 -3.86
N GLY A 52 -10.70 -12.96 -3.92
CA GLY A 52 -9.83 -12.74 -2.76
C GLY A 52 -10.07 -11.40 -2.07
N ARG A 53 -9.39 -11.19 -0.94
CA ARG A 53 -9.39 -9.91 -0.19
C ARG A 53 -8.12 -9.14 -0.50
N GLY A 54 -8.25 -8.04 -1.24
CA GLY A 54 -7.12 -7.20 -1.66
C GLY A 54 -6.87 -6.05 -0.69
N PHE A 55 -5.60 -5.84 -0.31
CA PHE A 55 -5.17 -4.73 0.55
C PHE A 55 -4.10 -3.90 -0.17
N GLY A 56 -4.32 -2.59 -0.29
CA GLY A 56 -3.37 -1.64 -0.85
C GLY A 56 -2.63 -0.85 0.25
N ALA A 57 -1.31 -0.73 0.09
CA ALA A 57 -0.48 0.13 0.93
C ALA A 57 -0.32 1.51 0.30
N LEU A 58 -0.69 2.57 1.01
CA LEU A 58 -0.50 3.93 0.53
C LEU A 58 0.99 4.28 0.47
N ARG A 59 1.41 4.91 -0.62
CA ARG A 59 2.68 5.63 -0.68
C ARG A 59 2.42 7.07 -0.28
N ILE A 60 2.96 7.46 0.86
CA ILE A 60 2.88 8.83 1.39
C ILE A 60 4.29 9.41 1.54
N SER A 61 4.41 10.73 1.55
CA SER A 61 5.68 11.42 1.78
C SER A 61 5.42 12.77 2.43
N ALA A 62 6.11 13.04 3.54
CA ALA A 62 6.16 14.36 4.18
C ALA A 62 7.37 15.18 3.65
N ALA A 63 8.39 14.50 3.12
CA ALA A 63 9.68 15.09 2.77
C ALA A 63 9.74 15.95 1.49
N ASP A 64 8.66 16.05 0.70
CA ASP A 64 8.67 16.86 -0.54
C ASP A 64 7.90 18.17 -0.32
N ALA A 65 8.63 19.29 -0.26
CA ALA A 65 8.08 20.63 -0.05
C ALA A 65 7.19 21.13 -1.21
N ARG A 66 7.16 20.42 -2.36
CA ARG A 66 6.25 20.75 -3.45
C ARG A 66 4.87 20.19 -3.13
N GLU A 67 3.89 21.07 -3.05
CA GLU A 67 2.49 20.79 -2.67
C GLU A 67 1.87 19.56 -3.36
N ARG A 68 2.24 19.28 -4.62
CA ARG A 68 1.77 18.10 -5.39
C ARG A 68 2.34 16.74 -4.95
N HIS A 69 3.36 16.72 -4.09
CA HIS A 69 4.05 15.53 -3.61
C HIS A 69 3.93 15.35 -2.08
N HIS A 70 3.19 16.23 -1.41
CA HIS A 70 2.93 16.20 0.03
C HIS A 70 1.64 15.43 0.33
N GLY A 71 1.74 14.42 1.21
CA GLY A 71 0.63 13.50 1.54
C GLY A 71 0.65 12.23 0.68
N ILE A 72 -0.51 11.78 0.22
CA ILE A 72 -0.67 10.59 -0.64
C ILE A 72 -0.14 10.90 -2.04
N SER A 73 0.82 10.09 -2.48
CA SER A 73 1.44 10.24 -3.79
C SER A 73 0.44 10.14 -4.95
N HIS A 74 0.71 10.85 -6.04
CA HIS A 74 -0.05 10.73 -7.29
C HIS A 74 -0.12 9.27 -7.79
N HIS A 75 0.94 8.48 -7.61
CA HIS A 75 0.94 7.07 -7.99
C HIS A 75 -0.12 6.26 -7.25
N SER A 76 -0.23 6.41 -5.93
CA SER A 76 -1.29 5.75 -5.16
C SER A 76 -2.68 6.26 -5.54
N ARG A 77 -2.83 7.57 -5.75
CA ARG A 77 -4.11 8.17 -6.18
C ARG A 77 -4.59 7.61 -7.51
N THR A 78 -3.71 7.48 -8.51
CA THR A 78 -4.08 6.93 -9.82
C THR A 78 -4.28 5.42 -9.75
N ALA A 79 -3.36 4.67 -9.14
CA ALA A 79 -3.46 3.22 -9.04
C ALA A 79 -4.74 2.79 -8.31
N TYR A 80 -5.06 3.42 -7.17
CA TYR A 80 -6.21 3.01 -6.36
C TYR A 80 -7.50 3.73 -6.74
N GLY A 81 -7.44 5.01 -7.11
CA GLY A 81 -8.64 5.78 -7.47
C GLY A 81 -9.12 5.56 -8.91
N ARG A 82 -8.22 5.24 -9.85
CA ARG A 82 -8.56 5.12 -11.28
C ARG A 82 -8.47 3.70 -11.83
N VAL A 83 -7.51 2.90 -11.38
CA VAL A 83 -7.29 1.55 -11.92
C VAL A 83 -8.09 0.49 -11.19
N VAL A 84 -8.27 0.60 -9.86
CA VAL A 84 -9.13 -0.35 -9.13
C VAL A 84 -10.57 -0.19 -9.59
N LEU A 85 -11.14 -1.28 -10.12
CA LEU A 85 -12.53 -1.37 -10.58
C LEU A 85 -13.37 -2.29 -9.66
N GLY A 86 -12.71 -3.22 -8.96
CA GLY A 86 -13.35 -4.14 -8.03
C GLY A 86 -13.38 -3.65 -6.59
N GLU A 87 -13.58 -4.59 -5.66
CA GLU A 87 -13.45 -4.37 -4.22
C GLU A 87 -11.99 -4.40 -3.77
N ALA A 88 -11.58 -3.39 -3.00
CA ALA A 88 -10.28 -3.36 -2.34
C ALA A 88 -10.33 -2.58 -1.03
N SER A 89 -9.44 -2.92 -0.10
CA SER A 89 -9.19 -2.14 1.12
C SER A 89 -7.88 -1.38 1.02
N LEU A 90 -7.84 -0.11 1.41
CA LEU A 90 -6.61 0.65 1.56
C LEU A 90 -6.29 0.84 3.04
N ILE A 91 -5.05 0.54 3.42
CA ILE A 91 -4.59 0.78 4.78
C ILE A 91 -4.11 2.22 4.90
N VAL A 92 -4.70 2.95 5.84
CA VAL A 92 -4.40 4.34 6.17
C VAL A 92 -3.67 4.36 7.51
N PRO A 93 -2.38 4.76 7.57
CA PRO A 93 -1.68 4.84 8.84
C PRO A 93 -2.26 6.00 9.68
N HIS A 94 -2.59 5.73 10.94
CA HIS A 94 -2.99 6.75 11.89
C HIS A 94 -1.74 7.49 12.39
N LEU A 95 -1.30 8.47 11.61
CA LEU A 95 -0.18 9.35 11.95
C LEU A 95 -0.66 10.54 12.80
N PRO A 96 0.17 11.04 13.73
CA PRO A 96 -0.15 12.24 14.49
C PRO A 96 0.02 13.52 13.65
N GLY A 97 -0.55 14.62 14.14
CA GLY A 97 -0.33 15.96 13.61
C GLY A 97 -1.05 16.28 12.30
N GLU A 98 -0.74 17.46 11.74
CA GLU A 98 -1.38 17.98 10.53
C GLU A 98 -1.18 17.08 9.31
N PHE A 99 0.00 16.46 9.20
CA PHE A 99 0.29 15.52 8.11
C PHE A 99 -0.61 14.29 8.15
N GLY A 100 -0.83 13.71 9.34
CA GLY A 100 -1.76 12.59 9.50
C GLY A 100 -3.20 12.96 9.15
N ALA A 101 -3.65 14.14 9.57
CA ALA A 101 -4.97 14.66 9.20
C ALA A 101 -5.11 14.84 7.68
N LEU A 102 -4.08 15.37 7.01
CA LEU A 102 -4.04 15.51 5.56
C LEU A 102 -4.12 14.14 4.86
N VAL A 103 -3.34 13.14 5.30
CA VAL A 103 -3.36 11.79 4.71
C VAL A 103 -4.73 11.15 4.88
N ALA A 104 -5.35 11.25 6.06
CA ALA A 104 -6.69 10.73 6.30
C ALA A 104 -7.74 11.39 5.40
N GLN A 105 -7.70 12.72 5.26
CA GLN A 105 -8.58 13.47 4.37
C GLN A 105 -8.40 13.01 2.91
N GLN A 106 -7.15 12.99 2.41
CA GLN A 106 -6.85 12.59 1.04
C GLN A 106 -7.23 11.14 0.74
N ALA A 107 -7.14 10.24 1.73
CA ALA A 107 -7.61 8.87 1.60
C ALA A 107 -9.14 8.81 1.46
N GLY A 108 -9.86 9.63 2.24
CA GLY A 108 -11.31 9.81 2.12
C GLY A 108 -11.73 10.28 0.73
N ASP A 109 -11.09 11.33 0.22
CA ASP A 109 -11.34 11.87 -1.12
C ASP A 109 -11.03 10.84 -2.23
N LEU A 110 -9.95 10.08 -2.06
CA LEU A 110 -9.57 8.99 -2.97
C LEU A 110 -10.66 7.92 -3.02
N ALA A 111 -11.11 7.42 -1.87
CA ALA A 111 -12.13 6.39 -1.78
C ALA A 111 -13.47 6.87 -2.34
N ALA A 112 -13.89 8.10 -2.02
CA ALA A 112 -15.12 8.70 -2.53
C ALA A 112 -15.10 8.90 -4.06
N GLY A 113 -13.93 9.19 -4.64
CA GLY A 113 -13.74 9.39 -6.07
C GLY A 113 -13.28 8.14 -6.85
N ALA A 114 -13.18 6.99 -6.18
CA ALA A 114 -12.67 5.76 -6.78
C ALA A 114 -13.63 5.21 -7.84
N ARG A 115 -13.07 4.55 -8.86
CA ARG A 115 -13.87 3.86 -9.90
C ARG A 115 -14.49 2.57 -9.39
N GLY A 116 -13.79 1.84 -8.54
CA GLY A 116 -14.25 0.64 -7.84
C GLY A 116 -14.67 0.90 -6.40
N GLN A 117 -14.96 -0.18 -5.67
CA GLN A 117 -15.36 -0.10 -4.27
C GLN A 117 -14.13 -0.14 -3.36
N VAL A 118 -13.72 1.03 -2.88
CA VAL A 118 -12.55 1.19 -2.01
C VAL A 118 -13.00 1.43 -0.57
N THR A 119 -12.63 0.52 0.34
CA THR A 119 -12.82 0.68 1.79
C THR A 119 -11.53 1.15 2.45
N LEU A 120 -11.62 2.07 3.40
CA LEU A 120 -10.47 2.53 4.17
C LEU A 120 -10.39 1.79 5.49
N ILE A 121 -9.20 1.33 5.85
CA ILE A 121 -8.90 0.72 7.15
C ILE A 121 -7.84 1.57 7.83
N SER A 122 -8.21 2.22 8.93
CA SER A 122 -7.26 2.96 9.76
C SER A 122 -6.47 1.99 10.63
N GLU A 123 -5.14 2.09 10.61
CA GLU A 123 -4.25 1.25 11.40
C GLU A 123 -3.32 2.14 12.24
N PRO A 124 -3.27 1.95 13.58
CA PRO A 124 -2.32 2.65 14.45
C PRO A 124 -0.88 2.49 13.97
N VAL A 125 0.05 3.32 14.47
CA VAL A 125 1.49 3.19 14.14
C VAL A 125 2.39 2.93 15.34
N ASP A 126 1.80 2.75 16.52
CA ASP A 126 2.53 2.54 17.78
C ASP A 126 3.50 1.36 17.68
N GLY A 127 4.75 1.58 18.10
CA GLY A 127 5.83 0.59 18.07
C GLY A 127 6.37 0.23 16.67
N LEU A 128 5.78 0.74 15.58
CA LEU A 128 6.25 0.40 14.23
C LEU A 128 7.59 1.05 13.90
N LEU A 129 7.85 2.27 14.38
CA LEU A 129 9.13 2.94 14.14
C LEU A 129 10.30 2.17 14.77
N GLU A 130 10.12 1.69 16.00
CA GLU A 130 11.11 0.85 16.69
C GLU A 130 11.33 -0.47 15.94
N ALA A 131 10.25 -1.14 15.53
CA ALA A 131 10.34 -2.37 14.74
C ALA A 131 11.05 -2.16 13.39
N LEU A 132 10.81 -1.03 12.72
CA LEU A 132 11.50 -0.65 11.49
C LEU A 132 12.99 -0.36 11.74
N GLY A 133 13.33 0.31 12.85
CA GLY A 133 14.71 0.55 13.25
C GLY A 133 15.49 -0.73 13.58
N ALA A 134 14.79 -1.78 14.03
CA ALA A 134 15.36 -3.11 14.25
C ALA A 134 15.43 -3.98 12.98
N CYS A 135 15.04 -3.47 11.81
CA CYS A 135 15.06 -4.24 10.57
C CYS A 135 16.50 -4.67 10.22
N PRO A 136 16.76 -5.96 9.97
CA PRO A 136 18.12 -6.45 9.67
C PRO A 136 18.61 -6.05 8.27
N ILE A 137 17.76 -5.40 7.46
CA ILE A 137 18.06 -4.98 6.10
C ILE A 137 17.92 -3.46 6.03
N PRO A 138 18.89 -2.74 5.42
CA PRO A 138 18.79 -1.29 5.24
C PRO A 138 17.50 -0.88 4.53
N LEU A 139 16.73 -0.01 5.17
CA LEU A 139 15.52 0.57 4.61
C LEU A 139 15.87 1.73 3.69
N SER A 140 15.41 1.67 2.44
CA SER A 140 15.63 2.73 1.45
C SER A 140 14.49 2.78 0.44
N SER A 141 14.03 4.01 0.13
CA SER A 141 13.04 4.29 -0.89
C SER A 141 13.39 5.61 -1.56
N MET A 142 13.47 5.61 -2.89
CA MET A 142 13.78 6.82 -3.68
C MET A 142 15.06 7.55 -3.23
N GLY A 143 16.06 6.81 -2.75
CA GLY A 143 17.31 7.37 -2.24
C GLY A 143 17.24 7.95 -0.83
N ARG A 144 16.12 7.77 -0.12
CA ARG A 144 15.93 8.18 1.27
C ARG A 144 15.84 6.97 2.18
N GLY A 145 16.53 7.04 3.33
CA GLY A 145 16.42 6.05 4.41
C GLY A 145 15.27 6.34 5.35
N LEU A 146 15.12 5.52 6.39
CA LEU A 146 14.07 5.63 7.41
C LEU A 146 13.98 7.05 7.99
N ASP A 147 15.08 7.57 8.53
CA ASP A 147 15.15 8.88 9.19
C ASP A 147 14.86 10.07 8.25
N ALA A 148 14.90 9.85 6.93
CA ALA A 148 14.69 10.89 5.93
C ALA A 148 13.25 10.93 5.40
N ASP A 149 12.41 9.92 5.67
CA ASP A 149 11.02 9.81 5.20
C ASP A 149 10.24 8.79 6.07
N GLU A 150 10.20 9.00 7.39
CA GLU A 150 9.67 8.03 8.35
C GLU A 150 8.22 7.62 8.03
N GLU A 151 7.40 8.59 7.64
CA GLU A 151 5.98 8.38 7.34
C GLU A 151 5.77 7.42 6.17
N TYR A 152 6.66 7.45 5.16
CA TYR A 152 6.63 6.49 4.07
C TYR A 152 6.74 5.05 4.60
N PHE A 153 7.71 4.80 5.49
CA PHE A 153 7.95 3.46 6.03
C PHE A 153 6.87 3.05 7.04
N LEU A 154 6.39 3.97 7.87
CA LEU A 154 5.26 3.73 8.77
C LEU A 154 4.01 3.32 8.00
N ALA A 155 3.73 3.92 6.84
CA ALA A 155 2.62 3.52 6.00
C ALA A 155 2.74 2.08 5.50
N GLN A 156 3.94 1.65 5.08
CA GLN A 156 4.17 0.27 4.64
C GLN A 156 4.08 -0.72 5.81
N ALA A 157 4.65 -0.37 6.97
CA ALA A 157 4.61 -1.19 8.18
C ALA A 157 3.18 -1.35 8.71
N ALA A 158 2.39 -0.27 8.71
CA ALA A 158 0.98 -0.29 9.09
C ALA A 158 0.19 -1.23 8.16
N ALA A 159 0.43 -1.16 6.84
CA ALA A 159 -0.20 -2.07 5.90
C ALA A 159 0.11 -3.54 6.20
N GLY A 160 1.39 -3.87 6.46
CA GLY A 160 1.79 -5.22 6.85
C GLY A 160 1.11 -5.69 8.15
N ARG A 161 1.09 -4.84 9.19
CA ARG A 161 0.47 -5.17 10.48
C ARG A 161 -1.04 -5.36 10.37
N ALA A 162 -1.74 -4.46 9.69
CA ALA A 162 -3.18 -4.55 9.50
C ALA A 162 -3.57 -5.86 8.83
N VAL A 163 -2.85 -6.25 7.78
CA VAL A 163 -3.10 -7.50 7.06
C VAL A 163 -2.77 -8.71 7.92
N ALA A 164 -1.64 -8.71 8.62
CA ALA A 164 -1.26 -9.79 9.54
C ALA A 164 -2.32 -10.02 10.63
N ARG A 165 -2.96 -8.97 11.15
CA ARG A 165 -4.05 -9.06 12.14
C ARG A 165 -5.35 -9.67 11.59
N THR A 166 -5.50 -9.76 10.27
CA THR A 166 -6.64 -10.46 9.65
C THR A 166 -6.46 -11.97 9.64
N LEU A 167 -5.23 -12.45 9.84
CA LEU A 167 -4.99 -13.84 10.14
C LEU A 167 -5.46 -14.09 11.58
N GLY A 168 -6.21 -15.17 11.79
CA GLY A 168 -6.52 -15.63 13.15
C GLY A 168 -5.22 -15.92 13.94
N PRO A 169 -5.32 -16.22 15.25
CA PRO A 169 -4.15 -16.73 15.98
C PRO A 169 -3.53 -17.88 15.19
N ALA A 170 -2.21 -17.82 14.99
CA ALA A 170 -1.49 -18.80 14.20
C ALA A 170 -1.84 -20.20 14.72
N ASP A 171 -2.48 -21.00 13.87
CA ASP A 171 -2.66 -22.41 14.11
C ASP A 171 -1.26 -23.01 14.00
N THR A 172 -0.60 -23.25 15.14
CA THR A 172 0.68 -23.98 15.18
C THR A 172 0.42 -25.38 14.64
N ARG A 173 0.65 -25.56 13.34
CA ARG A 173 0.71 -26.85 12.67
C ARG A 173 2.16 -27.28 12.49
#